data_AF-A0A1X7SP40-F1
#
_entry.id   AF-A0A1X7SP40-F1
#
_cell.length_a   1.000
_cell.length_b   1.000
_cell.length_c   1.000
_cell.angle_alpha   90.00
_cell.angle_beta   90.00
_cell.angle_gamma   90.00
#
_symmetry.space_group_name_H-M   'P 1'
#
loop_
_entity.id
_entity.type
_entity.pdbx_description
1 polymer ?
#
loop_
_entity_poly.entity_id
_entity_poly.type
_entity_poly.pdbx_seq_one_letter_code
_entity_poly.pdbx_strand_id
1 'polypeptide(L)' 'MYLLYPFLYYRVYLNVCFSYASRYEITDAIQSLVDGSHDGTVLPTDISEELMERCLYTGTCTPPDLVIRT' A
#
# COMPACT_ATOMS: atom_id res chain seq x y z
N MET A 1 8.43 1.52 0.67
CA MET A 1 8.27 1.41 2.15
C MET A 1 9.01 0.17 2.62
N TYR A 2 9.80 0.24 3.71
CA TYR A 2 10.38 -0.97 4.31
C TYR A 2 9.53 -1.40 5.50
N LEU A 3 8.99 -2.62 5.44
CA LEU A 3 8.38 -3.31 6.58
C LEU A 3 9.50 -3.90 7.43
N LEU A 4 9.76 -3.32 8.61
CA LEU A 4 10.68 -3.91 9.57
C LEU A 4 9.95 -5.03 10.33
N TYR A 5 10.41 -6.28 10.15
CA TYR A 5 9.92 -7.46 10.87
C TYR A 5 10.19 -7.36 12.38
N PRO A 6 9.38 -8.03 13.24
CA PRO A 6 9.24 -7.68 14.63
C PRO A 6 10.49 -7.93 15.48
N PHE A 7 10.70 -7.02 16.44
CA PHE A 7 11.59 -7.22 17.57
C PHE A 7 11.03 -8.37 18.43
N LEU A 8 11.85 -9.39 18.69
CA LEU A 8 11.50 -10.77 19.11
C LEU A 8 10.68 -10.98 20.41
N TYR A 9 9.99 -9.97 20.96
CA TYR A 9 9.15 -10.11 22.16
C TYR A 9 7.75 -9.48 22.07
N TYR A 10 7.47 -8.62 21.07
CA TYR A 10 6.14 -8.01 20.86
C TYR A 10 5.78 -8.00 19.37
N ARG A 11 4.54 -8.37 19.02
CA ARG A 11 3.99 -8.29 17.65
C ARG A 11 3.66 -6.83 17.27
N VAL A 12 4.68 -6.00 17.12
CA VAL A 12 4.54 -4.63 16.64
C VAL A 12 5.16 -4.54 15.24
N TYR A 13 4.46 -3.86 14.34
CA TYR A 13 4.96 -3.52 13.01
C TYR A 13 5.29 -2.03 12.98
N LEU A 14 6.47 -1.69 12.48
CA LEU A 14 6.90 -0.31 12.28
C LEU A 14 7.08 -0.07 10.78
N ASN A 15 6.22 0.79 10.24
CA ASN A 15 6.27 1.25 8.86
C ASN A 15 7.06 2.56 8.78
N VAL A 16 8.27 2.50 8.21
CA VAL A 16 9.12 3.69 8.06
C VAL A 16 9.03 4.21 6.62
N CYS A 17 8.42 5.39 6.47
CA CYS A 17 8.15 6.04 5.20
C CYS A 17 9.31 6.96 4.76
N PHE A 18 10.40 6.39 4.23
CA PHE A 18 11.52 7.16 3.65
C PHE A 18 11.22 7.62 2.22
N SER A 19 11.48 8.91 1.92
CA SER A 19 11.19 9.53 0.62
C SER A 19 9.76 9.27 0.13
N TYR A 20 8.82 9.20 1.07
CA TYR A 20 7.44 8.85 0.80
C TYR A 20 6.60 10.09 0.52
N ALA A 21 5.81 10.03 -0.54
CA ALA A 21 4.77 10.99 -0.84
C ALA A 21 3.52 10.23 -1.25
N SER A 22 2.38 10.53 -0.62
CA SER A 22 1.10 9.83 -0.88
C SER A 22 0.71 9.88 -2.37
N ARG A 23 0.93 11.01 -3.05
CA ARG A 23 0.63 11.12 -4.49
C ARG A 23 1.49 10.18 -5.35
N TYR A 24 2.74 9.98 -4.95
CA TYR A 24 3.64 9.07 -5.65
C TYR A 24 3.18 7.62 -5.48
N GLU A 25 2.84 7.22 -4.26
CA GLU A 25 2.28 5.89 -3.98
C GLU A 25 0.99 5.62 -4.75
N ILE A 26 0.06 6.58 -4.79
CA ILE A 26 -1.19 6.43 -5.57
C ILE A 26 -0.88 6.23 -7.05
N THR A 27 0.08 6.98 -7.60
CA THR A 27 0.45 6.88 -9.02
C THR A 27 1.06 5.51 -9.33
N ASP A 28 1.90 5.00 -8.43
CA ASP A 28 2.53 3.67 -8.53
C ASP A 28 1.50 2.53 -8.46
N ALA A 29 0.52 2.65 -7.55
CA ALA A 29 -0.58 1.70 -7.43
C ALA A 29 -1.46 1.68 -8.70
N ILE A 30 -1.76 2.85 -9.27
CA ILE A 30 -2.50 2.94 -10.55
C ILE A 30 -1.70 2.29 -11.69
N GLN A 31 -0.39 2.54 -11.77
CA GLN A 31 0.46 1.91 -12.78
C GLN A 31 0.42 0.38 -12.66
N SER A 32 0.52 -0.13 -11.43
CA SER A 32 0.43 -1.58 -11.14
C SER A 32 -0.91 -2.19 -11.57
N LEU A 33 -2.02 -1.47 -11.37
CA LEU A 33 -3.35 -1.91 -11.83
C LEU A 33 -3.46 -1.95 -13.35
N VAL A 34 -2.91 -0.94 -14.03
CA VAL A 34 -2.90 -0.88 -15.50
C VAL A 34 -2.05 -2.02 -16.08
N ASP A 35 -0.89 -2.28 -15.50
CA ASP A 35 0.00 -3.36 -15.90
C ASP A 35 -0.70 -4.72 -15.71
N GLY A 36 -1.35 -4.94 -14.55
CA GLY A 36 -2.17 -6.13 -14.31
C GLY A 36 -3.37 -6.27 -15.25
N SER A 37 -3.93 -5.15 -15.73
CA SER A 37 -4.99 -5.19 -16.73
C SER A 37 -4.48 -5.54 -18.11
N HIS A 38 -3.30 -5.03 -18.48
CA HIS A 38 -2.65 -5.36 -19.76
C HIS A 38 -2.27 -6.85 -19.82
N ASP A 39 -1.79 -7.41 -18.70
CA ASP A 39 -1.38 -8.81 -18.59
C ASP A 39 -2.57 -9.78 -18.47
N GLY A 40 -3.80 -9.25 -18.39
CA GLY A 40 -5.04 -10.04 -18.28
C GLY A 40 -5.28 -10.66 -16.90
N THR A 41 -4.51 -10.27 -15.89
CA THR A 41 -4.65 -10.69 -14.49
C THR A 41 -5.78 -9.98 -13.77
N VAL A 42 -6.14 -8.77 -14.21
CA VAL A 42 -7.23 -7.94 -13.69
C VAL A 42 -8.07 -7.45 -14.86
N LEU A 43 -9.40 -7.49 -14.79
CA LEU A 43 -10.22 -6.85 -15.81
C LEU A 43 -10.46 -5.37 -15.43
N PRO A 44 -10.63 -4.46 -16.40
CA PRO A 44 -10.99 -3.07 -16.10
C PRO A 44 -12.25 -2.93 -15.23
N THR A 45 -13.16 -3.89 -15.32
CA THR A 45 -14.38 -3.98 -14.49
C THR A 45 -14.12 -4.36 -13.04
N ASP A 46 -12.95 -4.94 -12.74
CA ASP A 46 -12.56 -5.39 -11.41
C ASP A 46 -11.86 -4.26 -10.63
N ILE A 47 -11.57 -3.14 -11.27
CA ILE A 47 -10.96 -1.97 -10.62
C ILE A 47 -11.96 -1.37 -9.64
N SER A 48 -11.68 -1.55 -8.35
CA SER A 48 -12.44 -1.00 -7.23
C SER A 48 -11.54 -0.31 -6.23
N GLU A 49 -12.13 0.40 -5.27
CA GLU A 49 -11.40 0.99 -4.14
C GLU A 49 -10.65 -0.09 -3.35
N GLU A 50 -11.26 -1.25 -3.09
CA GLU A 50 -10.61 -2.34 -2.35
C GLU A 50 -9.41 -2.92 -3.10
N LEU A 51 -9.49 -3.01 -4.44
CA LEU A 51 -8.36 -3.51 -5.23
C LEU A 51 -7.23 -2.48 -5.27
N MET A 52 -7.57 -1.20 -5.39
CA MET A 52 -6.59 -0.11 -5.34
C MET A 52 -5.88 -0.05 -3.99
N GLU A 53 -6.60 -0.19 -2.87
CA GLU A 53 -6.02 -0.23 -1.53
C GLU A 53 -4.98 -1.34 -1.37
N ARG A 54 -5.23 -2.52 -1.96
CA ARG A 54 -4.28 -3.65 -1.95
C ARG A 54 -3.00 -3.37 -2.74
N CYS A 55 -3.05 -2.47 -3.72
CA CYS A 55 -1.90 -2.07 -4.52
C CYS A 55 -1.05 -0.96 -3.86
N LEU A 56 -1.51 -0.34 -2.77
CA LEU A 56 -0.70 0.62 -2.01
C LEU A 56 0.44 -0.10 -1.28
N TYR A 57 1.51 0.62 -0.93
CA TYR A 57 2.59 0.05 -0.12
C TYR A 57 2.10 -0.37 1.27
N THR A 58 1.02 0.25 1.74
CA THR A 58 0.31 -0.08 2.99
C THR A 58 -0.78 -1.13 2.83
N GLY A 59 -1.02 -1.70 1.64
CA GLY A 59 -2.16 -2.59 1.37
C GLY A 59 -2.23 -3.87 2.21
N THR A 60 -1.11 -4.27 2.82
CA THR A 60 -1.04 -5.40 3.78
C THR A 60 -1.13 -4.97 5.24
N CYS A 61 -1.22 -3.66 5.50
CA CYS A 61 -1.25 -3.07 6.82
C CYS A 61 -2.69 -2.71 7.20
N THR A 62 -2.98 -2.74 8.50
CA THR A 62 -4.23 -2.18 9.01
C THR A 62 -4.20 -0.64 8.86
N PRO A 63 -5.31 0.00 8.46
CA PRO A 63 -5.40 1.45 8.41
C PRO A 63 -5.06 2.09 9.77
N PRO A 64 -4.42 3.27 9.79
CA PRO A 64 -4.10 3.95 11.04
C PRO A 64 -5.36 4.56 11.67
N ASP A 65 -5.62 4.26 12.95
CA ASP A 65 -6.73 4.86 13.71
C ASP A 65 -6.45 6.31 14.12
N LEU A 66 -5.18 6.68 14.28
CA LEU A 66 -4.74 7.97 14.78
C LEU A 66 -3.59 8.53 13.95
N VAL A 67 -3.76 9.76 13.46
CA VAL A 67 -2.71 10.53 12.77
C VAL A 67 -2.30 11.70 13.66
N ILE A 68 -1.07 11.67 14.15
CA ILE A 68 -0.49 12.76 14.93
C ILE A 68 0.40 13.59 14.01
N ARG A 69 0.17 14.91 13.98
CA ARG A 69 1.02 15.88 13.30
C ARG A 69 1.45 16.94 14.32
N THR A 70 2.74 17.09 14.50
CA THR A 70 3.36 18.10 15.36
C THR A 70 3.64 19.38 14.59
#